data_AF-A0AAP0E3Q6-F1
#
_entry.id   AF-A0AAP0E3Q6-F1
#
_cell.length_a   1.000
_cell.length_b   1.000
_cell.length_c   1.000
_cell.angle_alpha   90.00
_cell.angle_beta   90.00
_cell.angle_gamma   90.00
#
_symmetry.space_group_name_H-M   'P 1'
#
loop_
_entity.id
_entity.type
_entity.pdbx_description
1 polymer ?
#
loop_
_entity_poly.entity_id
_entity_poly.type
_entity_poly.pdbx_seq_one_letter_code
_entity_poly.pdbx_strand_id
1 'polypeptide(L)'
;MLVLLRSLKRCLPTFPNSLTDRVTHVIELVLKRNEERGRPWWVNGHNIGRFWSLVAPKNGCQETCDYRGAYNENKCAKKLWKTDPEIVSSCLKRYHVPRSWLKSSDNLLVIFEETGGNPLGISVNLHYTRTICGSVSESDYPPLHRWTRQSSIHGRTSISNTTPEMQLRCDDRHVISDIVFASYGTTLGSCQHFSTGQCHADSSLSVVSNVSS
;
A
#
# COMPACT_ATOMS: atom_id res chain seq x y z
N MET A 1 26.09 -12.86 -10.15
CA MET A 1 25.62 -11.49 -10.41
C MET A 1 24.10 -11.54 -10.32
N LEU A 2 23.48 -10.85 -9.36
CA LEU A 2 22.02 -10.81 -9.25
C LEU A 2 21.52 -9.75 -10.23
N VAL A 3 20.78 -10.14 -11.27
CA VAL A 3 20.20 -9.17 -12.19
C VAL A 3 18.79 -8.85 -11.74
N LEU A 4 18.55 -7.57 -11.44
CA LEU A 4 17.33 -7.08 -10.82
C LEU A 4 16.69 -6.01 -11.71
N LEU A 5 15.46 -6.26 -12.15
CA LEU A 5 14.63 -5.23 -12.79
C LEU A 5 13.87 -4.47 -11.71
N ARG A 6 14.06 -3.15 -11.65
CA ARG A 6 13.23 -2.24 -10.83
C ARG A 6 12.45 -1.29 -11.71
N SER A 7 11.20 -1.04 -11.37
CA SER A 7 10.36 -0.06 -12.07
C SER A 7 9.55 0.80 -11.10
N LEU A 8 9.40 2.08 -11.43
CA LEU A 8 8.57 3.05 -10.74
C LEU A 8 7.62 3.71 -11.74
N LYS A 9 6.31 3.64 -11.49
CA LYS A 9 5.27 4.13 -12.40
C LYS A 9 4.31 5.06 -11.68
N ARG A 10 3.89 6.13 -12.35
CA ARG A 10 2.86 7.06 -11.85
C ARG A 10 1.49 6.67 -12.34
N CYS A 11 0.53 6.65 -11.43
CA CYS A 11 -0.87 6.40 -11.71
C CYS A 11 -1.64 7.74 -11.75
N LEU A 12 -2.33 8.01 -12.85
CA LEU A 12 -3.24 9.16 -12.96
C LEU A 12 -4.69 8.70 -13.14
N PRO A 13 -5.67 9.48 -12.63
CA PRO A 13 -7.08 9.24 -12.90
C PRO A 13 -7.39 9.38 -14.39
N THR A 14 -8.34 8.59 -14.89
CA THR A 14 -8.68 8.53 -16.32
C THR A 14 -9.45 9.74 -16.86
N PHE A 15 -10.18 10.54 -16.06
CA PHE A 15 -10.83 11.80 -16.49
C PHE A 15 -11.09 12.81 -15.34
N PRO A 16 -11.32 14.12 -15.62
CA PRO A 16 -11.50 15.16 -14.60
C PRO A 16 -12.97 15.63 -14.43
N ASN A 17 -13.29 16.16 -13.25
CA ASN A 17 -14.35 17.16 -12.96
C ASN A 17 -15.58 16.79 -12.11
N SER A 18 -15.57 15.69 -11.36
CA SER A 18 -16.49 15.59 -10.21
C SER A 18 -15.75 15.22 -8.93
N LEU A 19 -16.09 15.89 -7.83
CA LEU A 19 -15.72 15.46 -6.48
C LEU A 19 -16.10 13.99 -6.21
N THR A 20 -17.09 13.47 -6.95
CA THR A 20 -17.52 12.06 -6.89
C THR A 20 -16.63 11.09 -7.68
N ASP A 21 -15.89 11.58 -8.68
CA ASP A 21 -14.93 10.78 -9.46
C ASP A 21 -13.53 10.75 -8.84
N ARG A 22 -13.25 11.68 -7.91
CA ARG A 22 -12.02 11.71 -7.10
C ARG A 22 -12.05 10.74 -5.91
N VAL A 23 -13.14 10.00 -5.70
CA VAL A 23 -13.31 9.12 -4.54
C VAL A 23 -12.72 7.73 -4.80
N THR A 24 -11.41 7.61 -4.70
CA THR A 24 -10.73 6.30 -4.66
C THR A 24 -10.72 5.72 -3.26
N HIS A 25 -11.21 4.48 -3.23
CA HIS A 25 -11.00 3.30 -2.38
C HIS A 25 -10.81 3.44 -0.88
N VAL A 26 -10.15 4.47 -0.36
CA VAL A 26 -9.94 4.65 1.07
C VAL A 26 -10.23 6.11 1.38
N ILE A 27 -11.44 6.38 1.89
CA ILE A 27 -11.60 7.57 2.73
C ILE A 27 -10.89 7.24 4.04
N GLU A 28 -9.84 7.99 4.35
CA GLU A 28 -9.20 7.96 5.64
C GLU A 28 -9.82 9.04 6.51
N LEU A 29 -10.48 8.62 7.59
CA LEU A 29 -10.85 9.55 8.66
C LEU A 29 -9.65 9.73 9.57
N VAL A 30 -9.14 10.96 9.68
CA VAL A 30 -8.02 11.28 10.57
C VAL A 30 -8.56 11.92 11.86
N LEU A 31 -8.26 11.28 12.99
CA LEU A 31 -8.59 11.79 14.32
C LEU A 31 -7.38 12.51 14.94
N LYS A 32 -7.55 13.77 15.33
CA LYS A 32 -6.50 14.62 15.90
C LYS A 32 -6.44 14.63 17.45
N ARG A 33 -6.68 13.52 18.14
CA ARG A 33 -6.57 13.49 19.63
C ARG A 33 -6.03 12.18 20.20
N ASN A 34 -5.36 12.30 21.34
CA ASN A 34 -5.02 11.25 22.31
C ASN A 34 -6.05 11.28 23.45
N GLU A 35 -7.06 10.39 23.44
CA GLU A 35 -7.73 9.91 24.67
C GLU A 35 -8.78 8.83 24.35
N GLU A 36 -9.22 8.10 25.36
CA GLU A 36 -9.33 6.65 25.32
C GLU A 36 -10.68 6.02 24.88
N ARG A 37 -10.50 4.76 24.44
CA ARG A 37 -11.40 3.63 24.21
C ARG A 37 -12.27 3.62 22.96
N GLY A 38 -12.31 2.42 22.38
CA GLY A 38 -12.92 2.03 21.12
C GLY A 38 -14.39 2.41 20.99
N ARG A 39 -14.69 3.53 20.33
CA ARG A 39 -16.05 4.03 20.14
C ARG A 39 -16.60 3.69 18.77
N PRO A 40 -17.88 3.29 18.66
CA PRO A 40 -18.47 2.93 17.40
C PRO A 40 -18.85 4.18 16.58
N TRP A 41 -18.86 3.99 15.29
CA TRP A 41 -19.17 5.01 14.30
C TRP A 41 -19.63 4.38 13.00
N TRP A 42 -20.37 5.16 12.21
CA TRP A 42 -21.07 4.69 11.03
C TRP A 42 -20.97 5.67 9.87
N VAL A 43 -20.92 5.13 8.66
CA VAL A 43 -21.17 5.89 7.43
C VAL A 43 -22.37 5.30 6.71
N ASN A 44 -23.38 6.12 6.45
CA ASN A 44 -24.61 5.71 5.77
C ASN A 44 -25.27 4.46 6.38
N GLY A 45 -25.22 4.32 7.70
CA GLY A 45 -25.77 3.17 8.43
C GLY A 45 -24.83 1.96 8.53
N HIS A 46 -23.67 1.96 7.86
CA HIS A 46 -22.68 0.89 7.96
C HIS A 46 -21.66 1.17 9.06
N ASN A 47 -21.47 0.21 9.97
CA ASN A 47 -20.52 0.33 11.07
C ASN A 47 -19.07 0.17 10.56
N ILE A 48 -18.22 1.17 10.80
CA ILE A 48 -16.80 1.20 10.36
C ILE A 48 -15.86 0.56 11.41
N GLY A 49 -16.39 0.17 12.56
CA GLY A 49 -15.65 -0.43 13.66
C GLY A 49 -15.54 0.52 14.85
N ARG A 50 -14.44 0.39 15.59
CA ARG A 50 -14.16 1.19 16.78
C ARG A 50 -12.94 2.06 16.55
N PHE A 51 -13.03 3.35 16.88
CA PHE A 51 -11.85 4.20 16.87
C PHE A 51 -11.17 4.24 18.23
N TRP A 52 -9.84 4.12 18.25
CA TRP A 52 -9.05 4.13 19.47
C TRP A 52 -7.72 4.86 19.27
N SER A 53 -7.50 5.91 20.05
CA SER A 53 -6.24 6.66 20.07
C SER A 53 -5.24 6.10 21.06
N LEU A 54 -5.01 4.76 21.06
CA LEU A 54 -3.94 4.19 21.88
C LEU A 54 -2.58 4.71 21.42
N VAL A 55 -1.79 5.09 22.40
CA VAL A 55 -0.38 5.41 22.26
C VAL A 55 0.41 4.11 22.18
N ALA A 56 1.03 3.85 21.03
CA ALA A 56 1.92 2.71 20.88
C ALA A 56 3.27 2.99 21.58
N PRO A 57 3.93 1.96 22.13
CA PRO A 57 5.24 2.08 22.74
C PRO A 57 6.29 2.64 21.76
N LYS A 58 7.23 3.46 22.26
CA LYS A 58 8.31 4.04 21.44
C LYS A 58 9.31 2.98 20.91
N ASN A 59 9.40 1.84 21.59
CA ASN A 59 10.36 0.76 21.40
C ASN A 59 9.68 -0.49 20.81
N GLY A 60 10.46 -1.46 20.32
CA GLY A 60 9.96 -2.75 19.83
C GLY A 60 9.79 -2.86 18.31
N CYS A 61 9.98 -1.77 17.57
CA CYS A 61 10.00 -1.79 16.10
C CYS A 61 11.44 -1.70 15.58
N GLN A 62 11.92 -2.73 14.91
CA GLN A 62 13.24 -2.71 14.25
C GLN A 62 13.19 -1.90 12.94
N GLU A 63 14.23 -1.10 12.69
CA GLU A 63 14.35 -0.33 11.45
C GLU A 63 14.47 -1.24 10.22
N THR A 64 15.19 -2.34 10.36
CA THR A 64 15.34 -3.40 9.36
C THR A 64 14.52 -4.63 9.75
N CYS A 65 14.17 -5.47 8.77
CA CYS A 65 13.48 -6.75 9.00
C CYS A 65 14.09 -7.75 8.01
N ASP A 66 14.67 -8.84 8.52
CA ASP A 66 15.16 -9.95 7.71
C ASP A 66 14.12 -11.07 7.71
N TYR A 67 13.66 -11.47 6.53
CA TYR A 67 12.66 -12.53 6.42
C TYR A 67 13.22 -13.90 6.82
N ARG A 68 14.54 -14.12 6.73
CA ARG A 68 15.20 -15.40 7.02
C ARG A 68 15.21 -15.72 8.52
N GLY A 69 15.18 -17.00 8.87
CA GLY A 69 15.18 -17.47 10.26
C GLY A 69 13.79 -17.49 10.91
N ALA A 70 13.70 -18.01 12.14
CA ALA A 70 12.43 -18.18 12.85
C ALA A 70 11.65 -16.84 12.97
N TYR A 71 10.33 -16.90 12.82
CA TYR A 71 9.43 -15.76 12.94
C TYR A 71 8.93 -15.60 14.38
N ASN A 72 8.73 -14.35 14.82
CA ASN A 72 7.99 -13.99 16.02
C ASN A 72 7.28 -12.63 15.78
N GLU A 73 6.30 -12.27 16.60
CA GLU A 73 5.48 -11.07 16.38
C GLU A 73 6.28 -9.76 16.34
N ASN A 74 7.44 -9.71 17.01
CA ASN A 74 8.27 -8.52 17.12
C ASN A 74 9.32 -8.41 16.02
N LYS A 75 9.59 -9.50 15.29
CA LYS A 75 10.69 -9.60 14.31
C LYS A 75 10.64 -8.51 13.24
N CYS A 76 9.43 -8.17 12.81
CA CYS A 76 9.20 -7.22 11.71
C CYS A 76 8.14 -6.17 12.05
N ALA A 77 7.94 -5.89 13.34
CA ALA A 77 7.08 -4.79 13.78
C ALA A 77 7.61 -3.46 13.22
N LYS A 78 6.73 -2.70 12.56
CA LYS A 78 7.04 -1.39 11.97
C LYS A 78 6.28 -0.28 12.67
N LYS A 79 6.93 0.87 12.81
CA LYS A 79 6.27 2.09 13.29
C LYS A 79 5.28 2.55 12.22
N LEU A 80 4.01 2.65 12.58
CA LEU A 80 2.98 3.23 11.73
C LEU A 80 3.08 4.77 11.85
N TRP A 81 3.45 5.44 10.75
CA TRP A 81 3.54 6.91 10.56
C TRP A 81 4.58 7.65 11.44
N LYS A 82 5.52 8.37 10.78
CA LYS A 82 6.69 9.04 11.39
C LYS A 82 6.92 10.46 10.85
N THR A 83 5.85 11.18 10.54
CA THR A 83 5.97 12.53 9.93
C THR A 83 5.96 13.65 10.95
N ASP A 84 5.75 13.34 12.23
CA ASP A 84 5.83 14.34 13.30
C ASP A 84 6.65 13.75 14.47
N PRO A 85 7.85 14.29 14.75
CA PRO A 85 8.72 13.80 15.81
C PRO A 85 8.14 13.94 17.23
N GLU A 86 7.07 14.72 17.43
CA GLU A 86 6.35 14.80 18.71
C GLU A 86 5.12 13.89 18.78
N ILE A 87 4.66 13.35 17.65
CA ILE A 87 3.46 12.53 17.62
C ILE A 87 3.81 11.09 17.97
N VAL A 88 3.51 10.81 19.23
CA VAL A 88 3.11 9.52 19.76
C VAL A 88 2.46 8.64 18.67
N SER A 89 3.16 7.58 18.25
CA SER A 89 2.66 6.64 17.25
C SER A 89 1.37 6.05 17.79
N SER A 90 0.23 6.38 17.18
CA SER A 90 -1.01 5.70 17.53
C SER A 90 -1.20 4.53 16.59
N CYS A 91 -1.60 3.37 17.14
CA CYS A 91 -1.75 2.14 16.36
C CYS A 91 -2.76 2.27 15.21
N LEU A 92 -3.72 3.21 15.29
CA LEU A 92 -4.72 3.42 14.24
C LEU A 92 -5.29 4.85 14.25
N LYS A 93 -4.72 5.72 13.41
CA LYS A 93 -5.23 7.10 13.21
C LYS A 93 -6.12 7.28 11.98
N ARG A 94 -6.17 6.26 11.13
CA ARG A 94 -6.82 6.27 9.82
C ARG A 94 -7.72 5.06 9.74
N TYR A 95 -8.90 5.27 9.20
CA TYR A 95 -9.91 4.24 9.12
C TYR A 95 -10.47 4.19 7.72
N HIS A 96 -10.55 2.98 7.20
CA HIS A 96 -11.00 2.72 5.84
C HIS A 96 -12.53 2.74 5.77
N VAL A 97 -13.09 3.60 4.93
CA VAL A 97 -14.49 3.55 4.53
C VAL A 97 -14.58 2.96 3.11
N PRO A 98 -15.17 1.76 2.93
CA PRO A 98 -15.38 1.18 1.62
C PRO A 98 -16.16 2.11 0.70
N ARG A 99 -15.71 2.24 -0.55
CA ARG A 99 -16.36 3.09 -1.55
C ARG A 99 -17.85 2.74 -1.76
N SER A 100 -18.20 1.46 -1.70
CA SER A 100 -19.57 0.99 -1.88
C SER A 100 -20.55 1.49 -0.82
N TRP A 101 -20.05 2.02 0.31
CA TRP A 101 -20.89 2.60 1.36
C TRP A 101 -21.22 4.06 1.10
N LEU A 102 -20.56 4.71 0.14
CA LEU A 102 -20.69 6.13 -0.14
C LEU A 102 -21.64 6.40 -1.31
N LYS A 103 -22.43 7.46 -1.17
CA LYS A 103 -23.29 8.06 -2.19
C LYS A 103 -22.56 9.20 -2.90
N SER A 104 -23.08 9.64 -4.04
CA SER A 104 -22.56 10.80 -4.80
C SER A 104 -22.65 12.10 -4.01
N SER A 105 -23.65 12.25 -3.15
CA SER A 105 -23.83 13.40 -2.27
C SER A 105 -24.51 12.96 -0.97
N ASP A 106 -24.59 13.86 0.01
CA ASP A 106 -25.41 13.69 1.20
C ASP A 106 -25.10 12.42 2.01
N ASN A 107 -23.79 12.16 2.16
CA ASN A 107 -23.29 11.09 3.01
C ASN A 107 -23.44 11.48 4.49
N LEU A 108 -23.93 10.54 5.30
CA LEU A 108 -24.12 10.73 6.74
C LEU A 108 -23.01 10.01 7.51
N LEU A 109 -22.24 10.76 8.28
CA LEU A 109 -21.28 10.25 9.27
C LEU A 109 -21.90 10.38 10.68
N VAL A 110 -22.06 9.26 11.38
CA VAL A 110 -22.55 9.22 12.75
C VAL A 110 -21.43 8.73 13.66
N ILE A 111 -21.15 9.48 14.72
CA ILE A 111 -20.10 9.15 15.68
C ILE A 111 -20.70 9.18 17.06
N PHE A 112 -20.48 8.10 17.81
CA PHE A 112 -20.86 8.07 19.22
C PHE A 112 -19.68 8.54 20.08
N GLU A 113 -19.80 9.75 20.62
CA GLU A 113 -18.79 10.38 21.48
C GLU A 113 -19.36 10.57 22.89
N GLU A 114 -18.87 9.78 23.84
CA GLU A 114 -19.37 9.72 25.22
C GLU A 114 -18.60 10.62 26.20
N THR A 115 -17.37 11.03 25.88
CA THR A 115 -16.43 11.61 26.88
C THR A 115 -15.93 12.99 26.47
N GLY A 116 -16.51 13.57 25.43
CA GLY A 116 -16.22 14.91 24.96
C GLY A 116 -15.04 14.96 24.00
N GLY A 117 -15.29 15.43 22.78
CA GLY A 117 -14.31 15.60 21.72
C GLY A 117 -14.72 16.74 20.80
N ASN A 118 -13.76 17.33 20.07
CA ASN A 118 -14.09 18.32 19.04
C ASN A 118 -14.33 17.59 17.71
N PRO A 119 -15.59 17.48 17.23
CA PRO A 119 -15.90 16.80 15.97
C PRO A 119 -15.28 17.52 14.75
N LEU A 120 -14.94 18.80 14.87
CA LEU A 120 -14.25 19.56 13.81
C LEU A 120 -12.81 19.10 13.57
N GLY A 121 -12.24 18.30 14.48
CA GLY A 121 -10.93 17.68 14.29
C GLY A 121 -10.91 16.51 13.31
N ILE A 122 -12.08 16.07 12.85
CA ILE A 122 -12.24 14.94 11.94
C ILE A 122 -12.15 15.46 10.51
N SER A 123 -11.25 14.85 9.74
CA SER A 123 -11.10 15.15 8.32
C SER A 123 -11.25 13.88 7.49
N VAL A 124 -11.90 14.02 6.35
CA VAL A 124 -12.02 13.01 5.30
C VAL A 124 -10.89 13.25 4.32
N ASN A 125 -9.93 12.33 4.28
CA ASN A 125 -8.86 12.37 3.30
C ASN A 125 -9.09 11.33 2.22
N LEU A 126 -8.82 11.71 0.98
CA LEU A 126 -8.80 10.80 -0.15
C LEU A 126 -7.43 10.14 -0.22
N HIS A 127 -7.40 8.82 -0.19
CA HIS A 127 -6.17 8.06 -0.35
C HIS A 127 -6.20 7.27 -1.66
N TYR A 128 -5.16 7.48 -2.48
CA TYR A 128 -4.92 6.74 -3.72
C TYR A 128 -3.44 6.54 -3.95
N THR A 129 -3.12 5.45 -4.65
CA THR A 129 -1.75 5.14 -5.00
C THR A 129 -1.30 6.01 -6.16
N ARG A 130 -0.50 7.05 -5.86
CA ARG A 130 0.10 7.92 -6.90
C ARG A 130 1.23 7.24 -7.66
N THR A 131 1.99 6.41 -6.96
CA THR A 131 3.19 5.79 -7.49
C THR A 131 3.22 4.33 -7.08
N ILE A 132 3.28 3.45 -8.07
CA ILE A 132 3.50 2.02 -7.88
C ILE A 132 4.94 1.68 -8.26
N CYS A 133 5.50 0.68 -7.61
CA CYS A 133 6.88 0.29 -7.83
C CYS A 133 7.02 -1.21 -7.60
N GLY A 134 8.11 -1.78 -8.09
CA GLY A 134 8.50 -3.11 -7.67
C GLY A 134 9.89 -3.47 -8.15
N SER A 135 10.33 -4.65 -7.74
CA SER A 135 11.60 -5.23 -8.13
C SER A 135 11.46 -6.73 -8.31
N VAL A 136 12.08 -7.28 -9.35
CA VAL A 136 12.18 -8.73 -9.58
C VAL A 136 13.59 -9.14 -9.97
N SER A 137 14.11 -10.15 -9.28
CA SER A 137 15.40 -10.77 -9.48
C SER A 137 15.26 -12.06 -10.29
N GLU A 138 16.29 -12.44 -11.04
CA GLU A 138 16.40 -13.78 -11.65
C GLU A 138 16.30 -14.93 -10.64
N SER A 139 16.63 -14.67 -9.36
CA SER A 139 16.54 -15.65 -8.27
C SER A 139 15.17 -15.72 -7.60
N ASP A 140 14.24 -14.81 -7.95
CA ASP A 140 12.93 -14.80 -7.31
C ASP A 140 12.09 -15.99 -7.79
N TYR A 141 11.05 -16.34 -7.03
CA TYR A 141 10.12 -17.38 -7.48
C TYR A 141 9.11 -16.80 -8.48
N PRO A 142 8.62 -17.62 -9.43
CA PRO A 142 7.55 -17.21 -10.33
C PRO A 142 6.26 -16.92 -9.55
N PRO A 143 5.38 -16.04 -10.05
CA PRO A 143 4.13 -15.72 -9.36
C PRO A 143 3.23 -16.93 -9.16
N LEU A 144 2.44 -16.94 -8.08
CA LEU A 144 1.60 -18.08 -7.68
C LEU A 144 0.64 -18.58 -8.77
N HIS A 145 0.15 -17.71 -9.66
CA HIS A 145 -0.73 -18.11 -10.76
C HIS A 145 -0.07 -19.05 -11.79
N ARG A 146 1.28 -19.13 -11.81
CA ARG A 146 2.04 -20.06 -12.66
C ARG A 146 2.19 -21.46 -12.04
N TRP A 147 1.82 -21.62 -10.77
CA TRP A 147 2.00 -22.87 -10.05
C TRP A 147 0.84 -23.80 -10.39
N THR A 148 1.15 -24.92 -11.04
CA THR A 148 0.14 -25.91 -11.41
C THR A 148 0.09 -26.98 -10.33
N ARG A 149 -1.10 -27.21 -9.77
CA ARG A 149 -1.32 -28.31 -8.82
C ARG A 149 -1.57 -29.59 -9.62
N GLN A 150 -0.60 -30.48 -9.69
CA GLN A 150 -0.84 -31.82 -10.24
C GLN A 150 -1.64 -32.64 -9.22
N SER A 151 -2.90 -32.94 -9.55
CA SER A 151 -3.74 -33.83 -8.74
C SER A 151 -3.35 -35.28 -9.00
N SER A 152 -2.39 -35.80 -8.22
CA SER A 152 -2.13 -37.24 -8.14
C SER A 152 -1.55 -37.58 -6.78
N ILE A 153 -2.41 -37.68 -5.75
CA ILE A 153 -2.24 -38.40 -4.46
C ILE A 153 -0.98 -38.06 -3.61
N HIS A 154 -0.09 -37.19 -4.07
CA HIS A 154 1.20 -36.85 -3.47
C HIS A 154 1.57 -35.36 -3.68
N GLY A 155 0.58 -34.46 -3.61
CA GLY A 155 0.76 -33.02 -3.33
C GLY A 155 1.87 -32.25 -4.06
N ARG A 156 2.34 -32.72 -5.22
CA ARG A 156 3.53 -32.19 -5.87
C ARG A 156 3.11 -31.02 -6.75
N THR A 157 3.49 -29.81 -6.35
CA THR A 157 3.34 -28.61 -7.17
C THR A 157 4.38 -28.65 -8.28
N SER A 158 3.92 -28.57 -9.53
CA SER A 158 4.81 -28.46 -10.70
C SER A 158 4.79 -27.02 -11.20
N ILE A 159 5.98 -26.46 -11.42
CA ILE A 159 6.15 -25.12 -12.00
C ILE A 159 6.37 -25.30 -13.51
N SER A 160 5.48 -24.75 -14.33
CA SER A 160 5.56 -24.87 -15.79
C SER A 160 6.57 -23.89 -16.42
N ASN A 161 6.73 -22.71 -15.80
CA ASN A 161 7.71 -21.70 -16.19
C ASN A 161 8.32 -21.08 -14.93
N THR A 162 9.64 -21.14 -14.80
CA THR A 162 10.40 -20.63 -13.65
C THR A 162 10.71 -19.13 -13.76
N THR A 163 10.34 -18.48 -14.86
CA THR A 163 10.65 -17.06 -15.09
C THR A 163 9.95 -16.18 -14.04
N PRO A 164 10.71 -15.42 -13.25
CA PRO A 164 10.15 -14.47 -12.31
C PRO A 164 9.47 -13.32 -13.07
N GLU A 165 8.31 -12.89 -12.59
CA GLU A 165 7.52 -11.85 -13.25
C GLU A 165 7.03 -10.85 -12.21
N MET A 166 7.10 -9.56 -12.56
CA MET A 166 6.54 -8.48 -11.76
C MET A 166 5.41 -7.81 -12.54
N GLN A 167 4.24 -7.76 -11.93
CA GLN A 167 3.08 -7.08 -12.49
C GLN A 167 2.79 -5.80 -11.71
N LEU A 168 2.89 -4.66 -12.39
CA LEU A 168 2.55 -3.35 -11.84
C LEU A 168 1.21 -2.90 -12.40
N ARG A 169 0.22 -2.72 -11.52
CA ARG A 169 -1.12 -2.23 -11.86
C ARG A 169 -1.48 -1.04 -10.97
N CYS A 170 -2.16 -0.06 -11.56
CA CYS A 170 -2.79 1.01 -10.80
C CYS A 170 -4.14 0.53 -10.23
N ASP A 171 -4.66 1.27 -9.25
CA ASP A 171 -6.00 1.07 -8.72
C ASP A 171 -7.06 1.25 -9.83
N ASP A 172 -8.27 0.72 -9.63
CA ASP A 172 -9.34 0.83 -10.62
C ASP A 172 -9.58 2.30 -11.04
N ARG A 173 -9.82 2.51 -12.34
CA ARG A 173 -9.94 3.83 -13.02
C ARG A 173 -8.69 4.69 -13.00
N HIS A 174 -7.55 4.16 -12.60
CA HIS A 174 -6.25 4.79 -12.76
C HIS A 174 -5.46 4.07 -13.86
N VAL A 175 -4.72 4.84 -14.64
CA VAL A 175 -3.83 4.34 -15.67
C VAL A 175 -2.40 4.72 -15.35
N ILE A 176 -1.46 3.89 -15.78
CA ILE A 176 -0.05 4.24 -15.77
C ILE A 176 0.11 5.39 -16.75
N SER A 177 0.45 6.55 -16.22
CA SER A 177 0.67 7.78 -16.97
C SER A 177 2.12 7.98 -17.39
N ASP A 178 3.04 7.48 -16.57
CA ASP A 178 4.46 7.76 -16.72
C ASP A 178 5.30 6.68 -16.04
N ILE A 179 6.49 6.42 -16.59
CA ILE A 179 7.51 5.56 -16.00
C ILE A 179 8.64 6.46 -15.51
N VAL A 180 8.69 6.67 -14.21
CA VAL A 180 9.67 7.56 -13.56
C VAL A 180 11.06 6.91 -13.52
N PHE A 181 11.11 5.58 -13.46
CA PHE A 181 12.36 4.84 -13.37
C PHE A 181 12.19 3.42 -13.90
N ALA A 182 13.19 2.96 -14.64
CA ALA A 182 13.36 1.55 -14.99
C ALA A 182 14.86 1.24 -15.10
N SER A 183 15.30 0.16 -14.45
CA SER A 183 16.70 -0.24 -14.54
C SER A 183 16.86 -1.74 -14.34
N TYR A 184 17.59 -2.36 -15.26
CA TYR A 184 18.00 -3.77 -15.24
C TYR A 184 19.49 -3.86 -14.93
N GLY A 185 19.85 -4.52 -13.83
CA GLY A 185 21.25 -4.66 -13.38
C GLY A 185 21.38 -4.61 -11.86
N THR A 186 22.40 -3.89 -11.36
CA THR A 186 22.74 -3.79 -9.93
C THR A 186 22.11 -2.57 -9.27
N THR A 187 20.80 -2.41 -9.44
CA THR A 187 20.03 -1.26 -8.93
C THR A 187 20.02 -1.16 -7.40
N LEU A 188 20.07 0.08 -6.91
CA LEU A 188 20.10 0.37 -5.48
C LEU A 188 18.81 1.08 -5.02
N GLY A 189 18.63 1.11 -3.71
CA GLY A 189 17.54 1.84 -3.06
C GLY A 189 16.25 1.04 -2.87
N SER A 190 15.19 1.77 -2.51
CA SER A 190 13.87 1.22 -2.20
C SER A 190 12.79 1.93 -3.00
N CYS A 191 11.55 1.45 -2.92
CA CYS A 191 10.43 2.06 -3.64
C CYS A 191 10.42 3.60 -3.48
N GLN A 192 10.17 4.32 -4.58
CA GLN A 192 10.25 5.80 -4.69
C GLN A 192 11.66 6.39 -4.68
N HIS A 193 12.67 5.63 -4.27
CA HIS A 193 14.07 6.07 -4.15
C HIS A 193 15.01 5.08 -4.84
N PHE A 194 14.65 4.61 -6.03
CA PHE A 194 15.53 3.77 -6.84
C PHE A 194 16.60 4.61 -7.52
N SER A 195 17.81 4.06 -7.61
CA SER A 195 18.91 4.65 -8.34
C SER A 195 19.62 3.61 -9.21
N THR A 196 20.23 4.09 -10.30
CA THR A 196 21.05 3.28 -11.19
C THR A 196 22.30 2.81 -10.47
N GLY A 197 22.64 1.54 -10.64
CA GLY A 197 23.88 0.95 -10.14
C GLY A 197 25.03 1.03 -11.14
N GLN A 198 26.15 0.38 -10.80
CA GLN A 198 27.32 0.24 -11.67
C GLN A 198 27.03 -0.57 -12.95
N CYS A 199 26.08 -1.51 -12.86
CA CYS A 199 25.59 -2.25 -14.01
C CYS A 199 24.15 -1.84 -14.27
N HIS A 200 23.91 -1.28 -15.46
CA HIS A 200 22.60 -0.86 -15.93
C HIS A 200 22.54 -1.06 -17.45
N ALA A 201 21.42 -1.58 -17.95
CA ALA A 201 21.14 -1.59 -19.38
C ALA A 201 20.45 -0.29 -19.81
N ASP A 202 21.05 0.48 -20.71
CA ASP A 202 20.49 1.76 -21.19
C ASP A 202 19.11 1.61 -21.86
N SER A 203 18.79 0.44 -22.39
CA SER A 203 17.49 0.11 -22.98
C SER A 203 16.39 -0.19 -21.95
N SER A 204 16.69 -0.16 -20.64
CA SER A 204 15.73 -0.58 -19.61
C SER A 204 14.42 0.22 -19.67
N LEU A 205 14.51 1.55 -19.87
CA LEU A 205 13.34 2.41 -19.91
C LEU A 205 12.49 2.16 -21.15
N SER A 206 13.11 2.03 -22.33
CA SER A 206 12.39 1.81 -23.60
C SER A 206 11.70 0.45 -23.64
N VAL A 207 12.33 -0.59 -23.07
CA VAL A 207 11.70 -1.91 -22.97
C VAL A 207 10.47 -1.85 -22.07
N VAL A 208 10.58 -1.23 -20.89
CA VAL A 208 9.45 -1.15 -19.94
C VAL A 208 8.31 -0.26 -20.46
N SER A 209 8.62 0.78 -21.24
CA SER A 209 7.59 1.64 -21.86
C SER A 209 6.77 0.93 -22.93
N ASN A 210 7.40 0.05 -23.71
CA ASN A 210 6.72 -0.67 -24.78
C ASN A 210 5.66 -1.67 -24.26
N VAL A 211 5.84 -2.19 -23.05
CA VAL A 211 4.89 -3.14 -22.42
C VAL A 211 3.90 -2.46 -21.45
N SER A 212 3.94 -1.14 -21.31
CA SER A 212 3.00 -0.39 -20.47
C SER A 212 1.89 0.34 -21.25
N SER A 213 1.85 0.17 -22.57
CA SER A 213 0.85 0.75 -23.47
C SER A 213 -0.41 -0.09 -23.54
#